data_AF-A0A496XD71-F1
#
_entry.id   AF-A0A496XD71-F1
#
_cell.length_a   1.000
_cell.length_b   1.000
_cell.length_c   1.000
_cell.angle_alpha   90.00
_cell.angle_beta   90.00
_cell.angle_gamma   90.00
#
_symmetry.space_group_name_H-M   'P 1'
#
loop_
_entity.id
_entity.type
_entity.pdbx_description
1 polymer ?
#
loop_
_entity_poly.entity_id
_entity_poly.type
_entity_poly.pdbx_seq_one_letter_code
_entity_poly.pdbx_strand_id
1 'polypeptide(L)'
;MYFASQIRRRTFRTTEPEFDLSSEILSEGDWVLDVGANIGHYTIRFSELVGASGRVIAFEPVPDTFEILSSNVSVSGALNVSLVNAAASDSTRIAGVEIPMLDSGLANFYMAHLSSAPANLTVLCISVDALAIENKVRLVKIDAEGHDFVVLKGMEKLLRRHQPILFVEESTENVVDFLKEIGYSMQKLPNSPNSVFRIP
;
A
#
# COMPACT_ATOMS: atom_id res chain seq x y z
N MET A 1 -19.69 -11.05 -0.58
CA MET A 1 -20.91 -10.21 -0.39
C MET A 1 -20.84 -9.24 0.79
N TYR A 2 -20.08 -9.50 1.86
CA TYR A 2 -20.03 -8.62 3.04
C TYR A 2 -19.60 -7.17 2.73
N PHE A 3 -18.43 -6.98 2.09
CA PHE A 3 -17.91 -5.65 1.78
C PHE A 3 -18.71 -4.89 0.71
N ALA A 4 -19.34 -5.60 -0.23
CA ALA A 4 -20.13 -4.98 -1.30
C ALA A 4 -21.25 -4.08 -0.75
N SER A 5 -21.91 -4.47 0.35
CA SER A 5 -22.92 -3.62 1.00
C SER A 5 -22.30 -2.37 1.61
N GLN A 6 -21.12 -2.48 2.23
CA GLN A 6 -20.42 -1.33 2.83
C GLN A 6 -19.97 -0.35 1.75
N ILE A 7 -19.42 -0.85 0.64
CA ILE A 7 -19.00 -0.03 -0.50
C ILE A 7 -20.19 0.74 -1.07
N ARG A 8 -21.31 0.05 -1.35
CA ARG A 8 -22.53 0.68 -1.89
C ARG A 8 -23.14 1.72 -0.93
N ARG A 9 -22.98 1.53 0.37
CA ARG A 9 -23.46 2.46 1.40
C ARG A 9 -22.42 3.52 1.78
N ARG A 10 -21.23 3.52 1.15
CA ARG A 10 -20.11 4.41 1.48
C ARG A 10 -19.66 4.33 2.95
N THR A 11 -19.75 3.15 3.54
CA THR A 11 -19.27 2.84 4.89
C THR A 11 -18.04 1.95 4.90
N PHE A 12 -17.43 1.69 3.73
CA PHE A 12 -16.20 0.90 3.58
C PHE A 12 -14.98 1.80 3.83
N ARG A 13 -14.62 1.97 5.11
CA ARG A 13 -13.53 2.86 5.55
C ARG A 13 -12.82 2.30 6.78
N THR A 14 -11.60 2.75 7.04
CA THR A 14 -10.87 2.48 8.31
C THR A 14 -11.15 3.58 9.34
N THR A 15 -10.70 3.37 10.57
CA THR A 15 -10.70 4.35 11.67
C THR A 15 -9.38 5.10 11.81
N GLU A 16 -8.45 4.86 10.88
CA GLU A 16 -7.11 5.43 10.90
C GLU A 16 -7.15 6.93 10.56
N PRO A 17 -6.53 7.82 11.35
CA PRO A 17 -6.59 9.28 11.14
C PRO A 17 -6.13 9.74 9.75
N GLU A 18 -5.10 9.11 9.20
CA GLU A 18 -4.51 9.38 7.89
C GLU A 18 -5.45 9.05 6.73
N PHE A 19 -6.45 8.19 6.95
CA PHE A 19 -7.52 7.95 5.98
C PHE A 19 -8.31 9.23 5.71
N ASP A 20 -8.62 10.01 6.75
CA ASP A 20 -9.32 11.29 6.60
C ASP A 20 -8.36 12.41 6.15
N LEU A 21 -7.10 12.38 6.60
CA LEU A 21 -6.05 13.30 6.12
C LEU A 21 -5.84 13.21 4.61
N SER A 22 -6.05 12.04 4.00
CA SER A 22 -5.88 11.84 2.55
C SER A 22 -6.70 12.83 1.70
N SER A 23 -7.86 13.30 2.17
CA SER A 23 -8.66 14.34 1.48
C SER A 23 -8.00 15.70 1.43
N GLU A 24 -7.10 16.01 2.37
CA GLU A 24 -6.39 17.29 2.42
C GLU A 24 -5.13 17.25 1.55
N ILE A 25 -4.67 16.04 1.19
CA ILE A 25 -3.43 15.81 0.45
C ILE A 25 -3.66 15.62 -1.05
N LEU A 26 -4.72 14.88 -1.40
CA LEU A 26 -5.01 14.43 -2.75
C LEU A 26 -6.00 15.36 -3.44
N SER A 27 -5.80 15.54 -4.74
CA SER A 27 -6.66 16.29 -5.64
C SER A 27 -6.93 15.49 -6.93
N GLU A 28 -7.94 15.93 -7.68
CA GLU A 28 -8.27 15.32 -8.96
C GLU A 28 -7.05 15.33 -9.90
N GLY A 29 -6.77 14.18 -10.54
CA GLY A 29 -5.63 14.00 -11.43
C GLY A 29 -4.36 13.44 -10.77
N ASP A 30 -4.30 13.38 -9.44
CA ASP A 30 -3.13 12.86 -8.72
C ASP A 30 -2.92 11.35 -8.96
N TRP A 31 -1.64 10.94 -8.84
CA TRP A 31 -1.25 9.54 -8.85
C TRP A 31 -0.87 9.06 -7.45
N VAL A 32 -1.32 7.87 -7.08
CA VAL A 32 -1.13 7.28 -5.75
C VAL A 32 -0.65 5.84 -5.85
N LEU A 33 0.27 5.46 -4.97
CA LEU A 33 0.63 4.07 -4.75
C LEU A 33 0.05 3.58 -3.42
N ASP A 34 -0.59 2.41 -3.44
CA ASP A 34 -1.10 1.72 -2.25
C ASP A 34 -0.39 0.37 -2.13
N VAL A 35 0.63 0.31 -1.28
CA VAL A 35 1.44 -0.91 -1.05
C VAL A 35 0.90 -1.62 0.19
N GLY A 36 0.52 -2.89 0.02
CA GLY A 36 -0.25 -3.61 1.02
C GLY A 36 -1.71 -3.17 0.99
N ALA A 37 -2.30 -3.21 -0.20
CA ALA A 37 -3.65 -2.71 -0.43
C ALA A 37 -4.73 -3.51 0.31
N ASN A 38 -4.41 -4.75 0.73
CA ASN A 38 -5.31 -5.63 1.47
C ASN A 38 -6.66 -5.72 0.72
N ILE A 39 -7.79 -5.60 1.40
CA ILE A 39 -9.14 -5.63 0.79
C ILE A 39 -9.56 -4.30 0.12
N GLY A 40 -8.69 -3.28 0.08
CA GLY A 40 -8.87 -2.08 -0.74
C GLY A 40 -9.52 -0.89 -0.05
N HIS A 41 -9.48 -0.78 1.28
CA HIS A 41 -10.03 0.38 2.00
C HIS A 41 -9.40 1.69 1.50
N TYR A 42 -8.07 1.76 1.49
CA TYR A 42 -7.32 2.91 0.98
C TYR A 42 -7.40 3.02 -0.54
N THR A 43 -7.25 1.91 -1.27
CA THR A 43 -7.35 1.89 -2.74
C THR A 43 -8.62 2.56 -3.25
N ILE A 44 -9.79 2.18 -2.71
CA ILE A 44 -11.08 2.76 -3.14
C ILE A 44 -11.18 4.23 -2.72
N ARG A 45 -10.73 4.57 -1.51
CA ARG A 45 -10.73 5.95 -1.02
C ARG A 45 -9.88 6.87 -1.89
N PHE A 46 -8.66 6.44 -2.22
CA PHE A 46 -7.75 7.17 -3.09
C PHE A 46 -8.33 7.31 -4.50
N SER A 47 -8.93 6.25 -5.04
CA SER A 47 -9.60 6.26 -6.34
C SER A 47 -10.71 7.33 -6.41
N GLU A 48 -11.54 7.44 -5.37
CA GLU A 48 -12.57 8.47 -5.27
C GLU A 48 -11.97 9.89 -5.21
N LEU A 49 -10.89 10.09 -4.44
CA LEU A 49 -10.25 11.39 -4.25
C LEU A 49 -9.55 11.93 -5.51
N VAL A 50 -8.84 11.05 -6.22
CA VAL A 50 -8.07 11.46 -7.41
C VAL A 50 -8.92 11.56 -8.68
N GLY A 51 -10.16 11.07 -8.63
CA GLY A 51 -11.11 11.17 -9.75
C GLY A 51 -10.66 10.44 -11.02
N ALA A 52 -11.46 10.57 -12.08
CA ALA A 52 -11.27 9.79 -13.31
C ALA A 52 -9.98 10.12 -14.09
N SER A 53 -9.41 11.32 -13.86
CA SER A 53 -8.15 11.76 -14.46
C SER A 53 -6.91 11.33 -13.66
N GLY A 54 -7.09 10.90 -12.41
CA GLY A 54 -6.02 10.37 -11.57
C GLY A 54 -5.79 8.87 -11.75
N ARG A 55 -4.89 8.32 -10.94
CA ARG A 55 -4.53 6.88 -10.98
C ARG A 55 -4.15 6.37 -9.61
N VAL A 56 -4.64 5.18 -9.26
CA VAL A 56 -4.14 4.42 -8.09
C VAL A 56 -3.49 3.13 -8.60
N ILE A 57 -2.27 2.86 -8.17
CA ILE A 57 -1.60 1.56 -8.39
C ILE A 57 -1.54 0.85 -7.04
N ALA A 58 -2.26 -0.26 -6.92
CA ALA A 58 -2.43 -0.99 -5.67
C ALA A 58 -1.74 -2.36 -5.75
N PHE A 59 -0.86 -2.63 -4.79
CA PHE A 59 -0.11 -3.87 -4.67
C PHE A 59 -0.67 -4.71 -3.53
N GLU A 60 -1.05 -5.95 -3.84
CA GLU A 60 -1.43 -6.94 -2.83
C GLU A 60 -0.82 -8.30 -3.21
N PRO A 61 0.15 -8.81 -2.44
CA PRO A 61 0.86 -10.04 -2.79
C PRO A 61 0.07 -11.33 -2.58
N VAL A 62 -0.85 -11.36 -1.61
CA VAL A 62 -1.56 -12.60 -1.25
C VAL A 62 -2.70 -12.82 -2.25
N PRO A 63 -2.71 -13.93 -3.03
CA PRO A 63 -3.70 -14.16 -4.08
C PRO A 63 -5.16 -14.10 -3.58
N ASP A 64 -5.46 -14.75 -2.44
CA ASP A 64 -6.81 -14.76 -1.87
C ASP A 64 -7.28 -13.35 -1.48
N THR A 65 -6.40 -12.56 -0.87
CA THR A 65 -6.68 -11.15 -0.54
C THR A 65 -6.81 -10.30 -1.80
N PHE A 66 -5.96 -10.53 -2.80
CA PHE A 66 -5.99 -9.84 -4.08
C PHE A 66 -7.30 -10.09 -4.85
N GLU A 67 -7.87 -11.30 -4.78
CA GLU A 67 -9.19 -11.59 -5.35
C GLU A 67 -10.30 -10.76 -4.68
N ILE A 68 -10.25 -10.61 -3.35
CA ILE A 68 -11.19 -9.76 -2.61
C ILE A 68 -11.01 -8.29 -2.99
N LEU A 69 -9.76 -7.81 -3.06
CA LEU A 69 -9.42 -6.46 -3.54
C LEU A 69 -10.01 -6.19 -4.92
N SER A 70 -9.77 -7.10 -5.86
CA SER A 70 -10.24 -7.02 -7.24
C SER A 70 -11.77 -6.96 -7.31
N SER A 71 -12.45 -7.83 -6.55
CA SER A 71 -13.91 -7.80 -6.44
C SER A 71 -14.41 -6.48 -5.85
N ASN A 72 -13.76 -5.95 -4.81
CA ASN A 72 -14.17 -4.71 -4.15
C ASN A 72 -13.99 -3.48 -5.07
N VAL A 73 -12.87 -3.40 -5.79
CA VAL A 73 -12.60 -2.38 -6.81
C VAL A 73 -13.60 -2.46 -7.97
N SER A 74 -13.96 -3.67 -8.41
CA SER A 74 -15.00 -3.84 -9.43
C SER A 74 -16.37 -3.36 -8.94
N VAL A 75 -16.75 -3.69 -7.70
CA VAL A 75 -18.05 -3.29 -7.11
C VAL A 75 -18.13 -1.79 -6.84
N SER A 76 -17.01 -1.12 -6.53
CA SER A 76 -16.98 0.33 -6.34
C SER A 76 -17.07 1.11 -7.65
N GLY A 77 -16.84 0.45 -8.81
CA GLY A 77 -16.80 1.11 -10.11
C GLY A 77 -15.53 1.93 -10.34
N ALA A 78 -14.46 1.63 -9.60
CA ALA A 78 -13.19 2.34 -9.66
C ALA A 78 -12.39 1.97 -10.93
N LEU A 79 -12.65 2.68 -12.04
CA LEU A 79 -12.00 2.44 -13.35
C LEU A 79 -10.57 3.00 -13.45
N ASN A 80 -10.17 3.84 -12.50
CA ASN A 80 -8.86 4.49 -12.42
C ASN A 80 -7.87 3.72 -11.51
N VAL A 81 -8.15 2.46 -11.17
CA VAL A 81 -7.28 1.61 -10.35
C VAL A 81 -6.55 0.58 -11.21
N SER A 82 -5.25 0.43 -11.00
CA SER A 82 -4.41 -0.63 -11.56
C SER A 82 -4.00 -1.57 -10.43
N LEU A 83 -4.43 -2.82 -10.50
CA LEU A 83 -4.15 -3.83 -9.49
C LEU A 83 -2.92 -4.66 -9.88
N VAL A 84 -2.01 -4.85 -8.93
CA VAL A 84 -0.77 -5.61 -9.10
C VAL A 84 -0.72 -6.73 -8.06
N ASN A 85 -0.87 -7.99 -8.48
CA ASN A 85 -0.73 -9.14 -7.58
C ASN A 85 0.75 -9.48 -7.39
N ALA A 86 1.44 -8.62 -6.66
CA ALA A 86 2.85 -8.75 -6.33
C ALA A 86 3.16 -7.97 -5.04
N ALA A 87 4.20 -8.40 -4.33
CA ALA A 87 4.80 -7.61 -3.26
C ALA A 87 5.67 -6.51 -3.89
N ALA A 88 5.49 -5.27 -3.46
CA ALA A 88 6.53 -4.26 -3.69
C ALA A 88 7.78 -4.67 -2.88
N SER A 89 8.97 -4.53 -3.46
CA SER A 89 10.23 -4.96 -2.84
C SER A 89 11.42 -4.23 -3.49
N ASP A 90 12.65 -4.55 -3.12
CA ASP A 90 13.87 -3.97 -3.67
C ASP A 90 14.30 -4.57 -5.03
N SER A 91 13.75 -5.73 -5.41
CA SER A 91 14.08 -6.37 -6.68
C SER A 91 12.93 -7.22 -7.23
N THR A 92 12.97 -7.48 -8.54
CA THR A 92 12.07 -8.46 -9.18
C THR A 92 12.57 -9.88 -8.93
N ARG A 93 11.78 -10.68 -8.21
CA ARG A 93 12.10 -12.08 -7.89
C ARG A 93 10.85 -12.84 -7.46
N ILE A 94 10.93 -14.17 -7.41
CA ILE A 94 9.94 -14.98 -6.69
C ILE A 94 10.45 -15.15 -5.26
N ALA A 95 9.59 -14.92 -4.28
CA ALA A 95 9.91 -15.09 -2.86
C ALA A 95 8.86 -15.96 -2.15
N GLY A 96 9.31 -16.71 -1.14
CA GLY A 96 8.43 -17.45 -0.25
C GLY A 96 7.81 -16.55 0.80
N VAL A 97 6.52 -16.68 1.03
CA VAL A 97 5.74 -16.01 2.08
C VAL A 97 5.13 -17.08 2.97
N GLU A 98 5.27 -16.90 4.28
CA GLU A 98 4.60 -17.71 5.29
C GLU A 98 3.30 -17.02 5.70
N ILE A 99 2.20 -17.77 5.61
CA ILE A 99 0.91 -17.37 6.14
C ILE A 99 0.67 -18.15 7.45
N PRO A 100 0.69 -17.47 8.61
CA PRO A 100 0.40 -18.11 9.89
C PRO A 100 -1.01 -18.69 9.92
N MET A 101 -1.22 -19.74 10.70
CA MET A 101 -2.56 -20.30 10.95
C MET A 101 -3.08 -19.79 12.29
N LEU A 102 -4.34 -19.36 12.33
CA LEU A 102 -5.07 -19.12 13.58
C LEU A 102 -5.27 -20.45 14.34
N ASP A 103 -5.48 -20.36 15.65
CA ASP A 103 -5.85 -21.52 16.49
C ASP A 103 -7.13 -22.23 16.01
N SER A 104 -7.96 -21.53 15.25
CA SER A 104 -9.16 -22.06 14.59
C SER A 104 -8.88 -22.92 13.35
N GLY A 105 -7.62 -23.01 12.91
CA GLY A 105 -7.21 -23.71 11.70
C GLY A 105 -7.46 -22.93 10.40
N LEU A 106 -7.75 -21.63 10.49
CA LEU A 106 -7.87 -20.73 9.33
C LEU A 106 -6.55 -20.00 9.06
N ALA A 107 -6.23 -19.76 7.79
CA ALA A 107 -5.08 -18.96 7.41
C ALA A 107 -5.25 -17.49 7.85
N ASN A 108 -4.24 -16.93 8.52
CA ASN A 108 -4.19 -15.54 8.96
C ASN A 108 -3.43 -14.69 7.96
N PHE A 109 -4.11 -14.30 6.89
CA PHE A 109 -3.51 -13.50 5.81
C PHE A 109 -3.04 -12.11 6.26
N TYR A 110 -3.57 -11.58 7.36
CA TYR A 110 -3.12 -10.31 7.95
C TYR A 110 -1.67 -10.41 8.47
N MET A 111 -1.21 -11.60 8.88
CA MET A 111 0.14 -11.78 9.42
C MET A 111 1.10 -12.44 8.42
N ALA A 112 0.80 -12.34 7.12
CA ALA A 112 1.64 -12.92 6.08
C ALA A 112 2.98 -12.18 5.99
N HIS A 113 4.10 -12.91 6.04
CA HIS A 113 5.44 -12.33 6.05
C HIS A 113 6.42 -13.15 5.20
N LEU A 114 7.53 -12.53 4.76
CA LEU A 114 8.54 -13.25 3.98
C LEU A 114 9.22 -14.34 4.83
N SER A 115 9.33 -15.55 4.26
CA SER A 115 9.94 -16.70 4.94
C SER A 115 11.32 -17.04 4.38
N SER A 116 12.23 -17.44 5.26
CA SER A 116 13.56 -17.98 4.92
C SER A 116 13.60 -19.52 4.87
N ALA A 117 12.47 -20.18 5.15
CA ALA A 117 12.30 -21.63 5.19
C ALA A 117 11.30 -22.10 4.10
N PRO A 118 10.92 -23.39 4.00
CA PRO A 118 9.90 -23.85 3.06
C PRO A 118 8.58 -23.10 3.31
N ALA A 119 8.27 -22.15 2.43
CA ALA A 119 7.10 -21.30 2.51
C ALA A 119 5.86 -22.02 1.98
N ASN A 120 4.69 -21.72 2.54
CA ASN A 120 3.40 -22.25 2.09
C ASN A 120 2.78 -21.44 0.94
N LEU A 121 3.32 -20.25 0.64
CA LEU A 121 2.95 -19.43 -0.50
C LEU A 121 4.22 -18.91 -1.21
N THR A 122 4.16 -18.76 -2.53
CA THR A 122 5.17 -18.03 -3.30
C THR A 122 4.52 -16.83 -3.98
N VAL A 123 5.14 -15.66 -3.87
CA VAL A 123 4.65 -14.42 -4.47
C VAL A 123 5.70 -13.84 -5.41
N LEU A 124 5.23 -13.08 -6.41
CA LEU A 124 6.10 -12.23 -7.20
C LEU A 124 6.45 -10.99 -6.37
N CYS A 125 7.73 -10.67 -6.25
CA CYS A 125 8.22 -9.39 -5.77
C CYS A 125 8.60 -8.52 -6.98
N ILE A 126 8.33 -7.21 -6.89
CA ILE A 126 8.66 -6.23 -7.93
C ILE A 126 9.21 -4.96 -7.28
N SER A 127 10.29 -4.40 -7.85
CA SER A 127 10.72 -3.05 -7.51
C SER A 127 9.80 -2.02 -8.15
N VAL A 128 9.30 -1.07 -7.36
CA VAL A 128 8.45 0.01 -7.85
C VAL A 128 9.20 0.87 -8.89
N ASP A 129 10.51 1.08 -8.71
CA ASP A 129 11.33 1.76 -9.70
C ASP A 129 11.39 1.02 -11.05
N ALA A 130 11.18 -0.31 -11.07
CA ALA A 130 11.11 -1.09 -12.31
C ALA A 130 9.83 -0.83 -13.12
N LEU A 131 8.79 -0.26 -12.50
CA LEU A 131 7.58 0.17 -13.22
C LEU A 131 7.78 1.45 -14.05
N ALA A 132 8.91 2.15 -13.86
CA ALA A 132 9.27 3.35 -14.62
C ALA A 132 8.14 4.39 -14.67
N ILE A 133 7.46 4.63 -13.55
CA ILE A 133 6.32 5.55 -13.46
C ILE A 133 6.81 6.98 -13.78
N GLU A 134 6.31 7.56 -14.86
CA GLU A 134 6.69 8.90 -15.31
C GLU A 134 5.81 10.01 -14.71
N ASN A 135 4.54 9.71 -14.47
CA ASN A 135 3.60 10.64 -13.86
C ASN A 135 3.97 10.92 -12.40
N LYS A 136 3.82 12.18 -11.98
CA LYS A 136 4.14 12.58 -10.61
C LYS A 136 3.20 11.87 -9.62
N VAL A 137 3.80 11.06 -8.75
CA VAL A 137 3.11 10.42 -7.62
C VAL A 137 3.00 11.42 -6.48
N ARG A 138 1.78 11.63 -5.98
CA ARG A 138 1.48 12.58 -4.89
C ARG A 138 1.59 11.93 -3.51
N LEU A 139 1.13 10.68 -3.41
CA LEU A 139 1.06 9.93 -2.15
C LEU A 139 1.51 8.48 -2.38
N VAL A 140 2.22 7.93 -1.41
CA VAL A 140 2.50 6.49 -1.30
C VAL A 140 2.08 6.04 0.10
N LYS A 141 1.19 5.05 0.18
CA LYS A 141 0.91 4.32 1.42
C LYS A 141 1.69 3.02 1.41
N ILE A 142 2.37 2.70 2.52
CA ILE A 142 3.16 1.49 2.73
C ILE A 142 2.75 0.86 4.04
N ASP A 143 2.30 -0.38 3.93
CA ASP A 143 1.84 -1.22 5.03
C ASP A 143 2.15 -2.65 4.57
N ALA A 144 3.42 -3.02 4.70
CA ALA A 144 3.95 -4.24 4.10
C ALA A 144 4.33 -5.26 5.17
N GLU A 145 3.70 -5.18 6.35
CA GLU A 145 3.83 -6.12 7.47
C GLU A 145 5.31 -6.46 7.76
N GLY A 146 6.10 -5.41 8.01
CA GLY A 146 7.54 -5.52 8.32
C GLY A 146 8.48 -5.49 7.11
N HIS A 147 7.96 -5.37 5.88
CA HIS A 147 8.75 -5.25 4.65
C HIS A 147 8.94 -3.81 4.15
N ASP A 148 8.46 -2.82 4.92
CA ASP A 148 8.40 -1.39 4.57
C ASP A 148 9.75 -0.81 4.16
N PHE A 149 10.81 -1.10 4.92
CA PHE A 149 12.16 -0.63 4.60
C PHE A 149 12.65 -1.12 3.23
N VAL A 150 12.36 -2.38 2.90
CA VAL A 150 12.78 -2.99 1.63
C VAL A 150 11.95 -2.44 0.47
N VAL A 151 10.65 -2.21 0.68
CA VAL A 151 9.79 -1.49 -0.26
C VAL A 151 10.38 -0.10 -0.57
N LEU A 152 10.76 0.66 0.46
CA LEU A 152 11.35 1.99 0.33
C LEU A 152 12.65 1.97 -0.48
N LYS A 153 13.52 0.99 -0.25
CA LYS A 153 14.73 0.78 -1.07
C LYS A 153 14.40 0.49 -2.53
N GLY A 154 13.32 -0.22 -2.80
CA GLY A 154 12.84 -0.54 -4.15
C GLY A 154 12.16 0.60 -4.91
N MET A 155 11.92 1.74 -4.26
CA MET A 155 11.30 2.93 -4.85
C MET A 155 12.16 4.19 -4.69
N GLU A 156 13.46 4.04 -4.37
CA GLU A 156 14.33 5.18 -4.04
C GLU A 156 14.39 6.21 -5.17
N LYS A 157 14.42 5.80 -6.44
CA LYS A 157 14.43 6.75 -7.56
C LYS A 157 13.12 7.51 -7.65
N LEU A 158 11.99 6.84 -7.46
CA LEU A 158 10.66 7.46 -7.40
C LEU A 158 10.58 8.47 -6.25
N LEU A 159 11.04 8.10 -5.04
CA LEU A 159 11.04 8.98 -3.87
C LEU A 159 11.84 10.26 -4.12
N ARG A 160 13.06 10.12 -4.65
CA ARG A 160 13.93 11.27 -4.98
C ARG A 160 13.35 12.14 -6.08
N ARG A 161 12.68 11.54 -7.09
CA ARG A 161 12.16 12.25 -8.26
C ARG A 161 10.83 12.96 -8.00
N HIS A 162 9.89 12.28 -7.36
CA HIS A 162 8.50 12.76 -7.20
C HIS A 162 8.24 13.41 -5.85
N GLN A 163 9.06 13.06 -4.84
CA GLN A 163 8.92 13.54 -3.48
C GLN A 163 7.47 13.40 -2.94
N PRO A 164 6.83 12.23 -3.10
CA PRO A 164 5.46 12.03 -2.64
C PRO A 164 5.38 12.17 -1.11
N ILE A 165 4.21 12.52 -0.59
CA ILE A 165 3.93 12.30 0.84
C ILE A 165 3.87 10.79 1.08
N LEU A 166 4.35 10.33 2.23
CA LEU A 166 4.34 8.90 2.58
C LEU A 166 3.48 8.67 3.82
N PHE A 167 2.65 7.64 3.79
CA PHE A 167 2.10 7.00 4.98
C PHE A 167 2.83 5.66 5.12
N VAL A 168 3.52 5.44 6.24
CA VAL A 168 4.30 4.22 6.49
C VAL A 168 3.92 3.65 7.84
N GLU A 169 3.45 2.40 7.87
CA GLU A 169 2.96 1.76 9.08
C GLU A 169 4.12 1.55 10.07
N GLU A 170 5.17 0.85 9.64
CA GLU A 170 6.33 0.58 10.48
C GLU A 170 7.40 1.66 10.33
N SER A 171 7.49 2.53 11.33
CA SER A 171 8.54 3.57 11.41
C SER A 171 9.72 3.16 12.28
N THR A 172 10.34 2.02 11.94
CA THR A 172 11.57 1.54 12.55
C THR A 172 12.76 2.49 12.30
N GLU A 173 13.84 2.34 13.07
CA GLU A 173 15.02 3.24 13.00
C GLU A 173 15.61 3.33 11.59
N ASN A 174 15.75 2.19 10.90
CA ASN A 174 16.24 2.13 9.51
C ASN A 174 15.33 2.85 8.51
N VAL A 175 14.00 2.79 8.68
CA VAL A 175 13.04 3.53 7.85
C VAL A 175 13.22 5.03 8.05
N VAL A 176 13.27 5.47 9.30
CA VAL A 176 13.40 6.89 9.65
C VAL A 176 14.74 7.45 9.15
N ASP A 177 15.84 6.73 9.37
CA ASP A 177 17.17 7.17 8.96
C ASP A 177 17.31 7.29 7.45
N PHE A 178 16.83 6.28 6.71
CA PHE A 178 16.85 6.31 5.25
C PHE A 178 16.01 7.45 4.68
N LEU A 179 14.79 7.63 5.17
CA LEU A 179 13.92 8.72 4.69
C LEU A 179 14.50 10.09 5.02
N LYS A 180 15.11 10.24 6.20
CA LYS A 180 15.80 11.46 6.60
C LYS A 180 17.02 11.76 5.71
N GLU A 181 17.80 10.75 5.34
CA GLU A 181 18.94 10.90 4.42
C GLU A 181 18.51 11.48 3.07
N ILE A 182 17.31 11.11 2.59
CA ILE A 182 16.76 11.60 1.33
C ILE A 182 15.85 12.84 1.48
N GLY A 183 15.86 13.48 2.65
CA GLY A 183 15.29 14.81 2.89
C GLY A 183 13.88 14.83 3.50
N TYR A 184 13.33 13.67 3.89
CA TYR A 184 12.01 13.62 4.51
C TYR A 184 12.05 13.94 6.00
N SER A 185 10.97 14.57 6.46
CA SER A 185 10.66 14.78 7.88
C SER A 185 9.47 13.92 8.29
N MET A 186 9.58 13.28 9.46
CA MET A 186 8.53 12.43 10.02
C MET A 186 7.60 13.24 10.93
N GLN A 187 6.31 12.97 10.84
CA GLN A 187 5.28 13.40 11.77
C GLN A 187 4.45 12.18 12.19
N LYS A 188 4.29 11.97 13.49
CA LYS A 188 3.30 11.02 14.01
C LYS A 188 1.93 11.69 14.14
N LEU A 189 0.89 10.98 13.73
CA LEU A 189 -0.49 11.37 14.00
C LEU A 189 -0.97 10.68 15.28
N PRO A 190 -1.68 11.39 16.18
CA PRO A 190 -2.25 10.75 17.37
C PRO A 190 -3.20 9.61 16.98
N ASN A 191 -3.02 8.44 17.61
CA ASN A 191 -3.84 7.23 17.39
C ASN A 191 -3.77 6.66 15.96
N SER A 192 -2.73 6.99 15.20
CA SER A 192 -2.43 6.35 13.93
C SER A 192 -1.36 5.27 14.11
N PRO A 193 -1.52 4.08 13.49
CA PRO A 193 -0.42 3.13 13.37
C PRO A 193 0.65 3.66 12.40
N ASN A 194 0.28 4.49 11.43
CA ASN A 194 1.18 5.05 10.42
C ASN A 194 1.87 6.34 10.89
N SER A 195 3.11 6.53 10.42
CA SER A 195 3.75 7.85 10.42
C SER A 195 3.65 8.50 9.05
N VAL A 196 3.50 9.82 9.05
CA VAL A 196 3.47 10.64 7.84
C VAL A 196 4.86 11.20 7.58
N PHE A 197 5.39 10.99 6.38
CA PHE A 197 6.66 11.59 5.96
C PHE A 197 6.44 12.58 4.82
N ARG A 198 7.11 13.73 4.89
CA ARG A 198 7.09 14.76 3.85
C ARG A 198 8.38 15.55 3.79
N ILE A 199 8.73 16.03 2.61
CA ILE A 199 9.82 16.99 2.42
C ILE A 199 9.29 18.40 2.78
N PRO A 200 10.00 19.17 3.63
CA PRO A 200 9.62 20.52 4.03
C PRO A 200 9.51 21.53 2.87
#